data_AF-A0A243RRV3-F1
#
_entry.id   AF-A0A243RRV3-F1
#
_cell.length_a   1.000
_cell.length_b   1.000
_cell.length_c   1.000
_cell.angle_alpha   90.00
_cell.angle_beta   90.00
_cell.angle_gamma   90.00
#
_symmetry.space_group_name_H-M   'P 1'
#
loop_
_entity.id
_entity.type
_entity.pdbx_description
1 polymer ?
#
loop_
_entity_poly.entity_id
_entity_poly.type
_entity_poly.pdbx_seq_one_letter_code
_entity_poly.pdbx_strand_id
1 'polypeptide(L)'
;MLAYRVSSGRLVLLRVSHIDDDRVGCAPILTLVRYLGDALPSQQEIDRLPDAVDGSCPLGIPIDGVMNAMVFRVAVHRKKDPDYRALGFEPLAGVLQPRPGDERFDSLLCSYTHWEGLASIMEWYAGCH
;
A
#
# COMPACT_ATOMS: atom_id res chain seq x y z
N MET A 1 7.79 -1.09 4.36
CA MET A 1 6.31 -1.07 4.34
C MET A 1 5.83 0.29 4.81
N LEU A 2 4.58 0.59 4.51
CA LEU A 2 3.83 1.74 5.00
C LEU A 2 2.63 1.23 5.80
N ALA A 3 2.28 1.93 6.88
CA ALA A 3 1.04 1.75 7.60
C ALA A 3 0.15 2.98 7.40
N TYR A 4 -1.15 2.77 7.27
CA TYR A 4 -2.15 3.84 7.22
C TYR A 4 -3.25 3.54 8.23
N ARG A 5 -3.55 4.50 9.11
CA ARG A 5 -4.63 4.38 10.07
C ARG A 5 -5.90 5.01 9.48
N VAL A 6 -6.87 4.16 9.16
CA VAL A 6 -8.17 4.60 8.64
C VAL A 6 -9.00 5.25 9.76
N SER A 7 -10.04 5.98 9.37
CA SER A 7 -10.95 6.68 10.29
C SER A 7 -11.60 5.78 11.36
N SER A 8 -11.83 4.49 11.06
CA SER A 8 -12.30 3.50 12.06
C SER A 8 -11.27 3.14 13.14
N GLY A 9 -10.07 3.71 13.08
CA GLY A 9 -8.95 3.40 13.98
C GLY A 9 -8.14 2.17 13.57
N ARG A 10 -8.61 1.41 12.58
CA ARG A 10 -7.90 0.23 12.04
C ARG A 10 -6.70 0.63 11.18
N LEU A 11 -5.75 -0.28 11.06
CA LEU A 11 -4.52 -0.16 10.31
C LEU A 11 -4.61 -1.00 9.05
N VAL A 12 -4.33 -0.36 7.92
CA VAL A 12 -4.06 -1.00 6.64
C VAL A 12 -2.56 -0.98 6.40
N LEU A 13 -2.03 -2.05 5.84
CA LEU A 13 -0.60 -2.21 5.58
C LEU A 13 -0.32 -2.32 4.08
N LEU A 14 0.70 -1.60 3.63
CA LEU A 14 1.16 -1.60 2.24
C LEU A 14 2.65 -1.97 2.19
N ARG A 15 3.02 -2.88 1.30
CA ARG A 15 4.42 -3.21 1.01
C ARG A 15 4.92 -2.36 -0.14
N VAL A 16 6.15 -1.87 -0.01
CA VAL A 16 6.87 -1.27 -1.14
C VAL A 16 7.48 -2.42 -1.91
N SER A 17 6.95 -2.72 -3.09
CA SER A 17 7.46 -3.79 -3.94
C SER A 17 8.61 -3.29 -4.81
N HIS A 18 8.42 -2.14 -5.46
CA HIS A 18 9.42 -1.55 -6.33
C HIS A 18 9.41 -0.03 -6.21
N ILE A 19 10.53 0.61 -6.56
CA ILE A 19 10.62 2.05 -6.70
C ILE A 19 11.05 2.33 -8.15
N ASP A 20 10.11 2.78 -8.97
CA ASP A 20 10.42 3.28 -10.31
C ASP A 20 11.04 4.67 -10.17
N ASP A 21 12.37 4.74 -10.19
CA ASP A 21 13.11 6.01 -10.16
C ASP A 21 13.58 6.39 -11.55
N ASP A 22 13.28 7.61 -11.99
CA ASP A 22 13.73 8.16 -13.25
C ASP A 22 14.29 9.58 -13.08
N ARG A 23 14.69 10.23 -14.18
CA ARG A 23 15.27 11.57 -14.10
C ARG A 23 14.28 12.66 -13.69
N VAL A 24 12.99 12.43 -13.82
CA VAL A 24 11.92 13.43 -13.64
C VAL A 24 11.08 13.19 -12.39
N GLY A 25 11.20 12.03 -11.76
CA GLY A 25 10.51 11.71 -10.52
C GLY A 25 10.79 10.30 -10.02
N CYS A 26 10.06 9.95 -8.96
CA CYS A 26 10.09 8.63 -8.36
C CYS A 26 8.63 8.18 -8.18
N ALA A 27 8.35 6.90 -8.42
CA ALA A 27 7.02 6.33 -8.21
C ALA A 27 7.15 5.00 -7.46
N PRO A 28 6.87 4.95 -6.15
CA PRO A 28 6.77 3.67 -5.47
C PRO A 28 5.58 2.87 -6.00
N ILE A 29 5.84 1.60 -6.25
CA ILE A 29 4.82 0.59 -6.50
C ILE A 29 4.55 -0.10 -5.17
N LEU A 30 3.33 0.05 -4.70
CA LEU A 30 2.85 -0.45 -3.43
C LEU A 30 1.87 -1.59 -3.63
N THR A 31 2.03 -2.66 -2.85
CA THR A 31 1.09 -3.78 -2.81
C THR A 31 0.35 -3.78 -1.49
N LEU A 32 -0.97 -3.87 -1.55
CA LEU A 32 -1.82 -4.01 -0.37
C LEU A 32 -1.55 -5.37 0.29
N VAL A 33 -1.32 -5.36 1.60
CA VAL A 33 -1.14 -6.58 2.38
C VAL A 33 -2.49 -7.04 2.90
N ARG A 34 -2.71 -8.35 2.97
CA ARG A 34 -3.95 -8.93 3.52
C ARG A 34 -4.00 -8.77 5.04
N TYR A 35 -4.25 -7.55 5.50
CA TYR A 35 -4.25 -7.16 6.90
C TYR A 35 -5.20 -6.00 7.17
N LEU A 36 -6.02 -6.13 8.20
CA LEU A 36 -6.78 -5.05 8.81
C LEU A 36 -6.94 -5.32 10.31
N GLY A 37 -6.19 -4.59 11.14
CA GLY A 37 -6.23 -4.74 12.60
C GLY A 37 -6.21 -3.40 13.30
N ASP A 38 -6.14 -3.36 14.61
CA ASP A 38 -6.16 -2.13 15.43
C ASP A 38 -4.75 -1.69 15.89
N ALA A 39 -3.82 -2.64 15.98
CA ALA A 39 -2.44 -2.44 16.41
C ALA A 39 -1.43 -2.91 15.34
N LEU A 40 -0.22 -2.34 15.35
CA LEU A 40 0.81 -2.77 14.40
C LEU A 40 1.26 -4.21 14.72
N PRO A 41 1.28 -5.15 13.76
CA PRO A 41 1.78 -6.50 13.99
C PRO A 41 3.28 -6.50 14.35
N SER A 42 3.72 -7.55 15.04
CA SER A 42 5.14 -7.78 15.28
C SER A 42 5.89 -8.05 13.98
N GLN A 43 7.20 -7.88 13.99
CA GLN A 43 8.00 -8.05 12.78
C GLN A 43 7.85 -9.44 12.13
N GLN A 44 7.86 -10.48 12.96
CA GLN A 44 7.70 -11.85 12.50
C GLN A 44 6.33 -12.09 11.83
N GLU A 45 5.28 -11.40 12.30
CA GLU A 45 3.97 -11.45 11.68
C GLU A 45 3.99 -10.70 10.35
N ILE A 46 4.55 -9.47 10.34
CA ILE A 46 4.68 -8.66 9.13
C ILE A 46 5.39 -9.43 8.02
N ASP A 47 6.48 -10.15 8.32
CA ASP A 47 7.24 -10.96 7.36
C ASP A 47 6.47 -12.15 6.78
N ARG A 48 5.40 -12.59 7.45
CA ARG A 48 4.57 -13.73 7.04
C ARG A 48 3.25 -13.32 6.39
N LEU A 49 2.86 -12.05 6.51
CA LEU A 49 1.60 -11.58 5.94
C LEU A 49 1.63 -11.68 4.41
N PRO A 50 0.64 -12.34 3.77
CA PRO A 50 0.56 -12.43 2.33
C PRO A 50 0.05 -11.12 1.73
N ASP A 51 0.33 -10.92 0.44
CA ASP A 51 -0.30 -9.85 -0.33
C ASP A 51 -1.80 -10.11 -0.50
N ALA A 52 -2.56 -9.03 -0.64
CA ALA A 52 -3.97 -9.11 -0.99
C ALA A 52 -4.12 -9.62 -2.43
N VAL A 53 -5.14 -10.45 -2.66
CA VAL A 53 -5.43 -10.99 -3.99
C VAL A 53 -6.27 -9.99 -4.76
N ASP A 54 -5.97 -9.78 -6.03
CA ASP A 54 -6.77 -8.90 -6.90
C ASP A 54 -8.26 -9.27 -6.89
N GLY A 55 -9.12 -8.26 -6.86
CA GLY A 55 -10.57 -8.42 -6.74
C GLY A 55 -11.06 -8.87 -5.35
N SER A 56 -10.19 -8.96 -4.34
CA SER A 56 -10.57 -9.26 -2.96
C SER A 56 -10.18 -8.14 -2.01
N CYS A 57 -11.06 -7.72 -1.11
CA CYS A 57 -10.68 -6.78 -0.07
C CYS A 57 -9.86 -7.50 1.02
N PRO A 58 -9.03 -6.78 1.80
CA PRO A 58 -8.26 -7.36 2.90
C PRO A 58 -9.10 -8.12 3.95
N LEU A 59 -10.39 -7.82 4.04
CA LEU A 59 -11.37 -8.50 4.91
C LEU A 59 -11.91 -9.82 4.33
N GLY A 60 -11.49 -10.21 3.13
CA GLY A 60 -11.97 -11.42 2.45
C GLY A 60 -13.33 -11.27 1.76
N ILE A 61 -13.78 -10.04 1.54
CA ILE A 61 -15.02 -9.74 0.79
C ILE A 61 -14.63 -9.45 -0.67
N PRO A 62 -15.27 -10.09 -1.66
CA PRO A 62 -15.09 -9.72 -3.06
C PRO A 62 -15.45 -8.25 -3.30
N ILE A 63 -14.63 -7.54 -4.07
CA ILE A 63 -14.89 -6.16 -4.45
C ILE A 63 -15.60 -6.13 -5.79
N ASP A 64 -16.69 -5.38 -5.87
CA ASP A 64 -17.42 -5.08 -7.09
C ASP A 64 -16.94 -3.75 -7.70
N GLY A 65 -16.74 -3.71 -9.02
CA GLY A 65 -16.44 -2.47 -9.77
C GLY A 65 -15.04 -2.38 -10.38
N VAL A 66 -14.63 -1.15 -10.72
CA VAL A 66 -13.46 -0.84 -11.58
C VAL A 66 -12.12 -0.84 -10.81
N MET A 67 -12.14 -0.63 -9.49
CA MET A 67 -10.94 -0.65 -8.65
C MET A 67 -10.73 -2.02 -8.00
N ASN A 68 -10.25 -2.97 -8.81
CA ASN A 68 -9.92 -4.33 -8.35
C ASN A 68 -8.41 -4.55 -8.13
N ALA A 69 -7.58 -3.54 -8.37
CA ALA A 69 -6.13 -3.68 -8.23
C ALA A 69 -5.72 -3.61 -6.76
N MET A 70 -4.90 -4.58 -6.34
CA MET A 70 -4.21 -4.54 -5.04
C MET A 70 -2.81 -3.95 -5.13
N VAL A 71 -2.41 -3.54 -6.35
CA VAL A 71 -1.11 -2.94 -6.66
C VAL A 71 -1.32 -1.51 -7.15
N PHE A 72 -0.61 -0.57 -6.53
CA PHE A 72 -0.74 0.86 -6.77
C PHE A 72 0.60 1.46 -7.17
N ARG A 73 0.65 2.13 -8.30
CA ARG A 73 1.77 2.98 -8.68
C ARG A 73 1.45 4.40 -8.23
N VAL A 74 2.21 4.91 -7.27
CA VAL A 74 1.92 6.22 -6.67
C VAL A 74 2.83 7.28 -7.28
N ALA A 75 2.24 8.29 -7.90
CA ALA A 75 2.97 9.40 -8.50
C ALA A 75 3.62 10.28 -7.43
N VAL A 76 4.94 10.48 -7.49
CA VAL A 76 5.63 11.46 -6.63
C VAL A 76 6.30 12.52 -7.49
N HIS A 77 5.62 13.66 -7.63
CA HIS A 77 6.06 14.68 -8.58
C HIS A 77 7.11 15.66 -8.05
N ARG A 78 7.37 15.75 -6.74
CA ARG A 78 8.37 16.69 -6.18
C ARG A 78 8.93 16.21 -4.83
N LYS A 79 10.26 16.31 -4.66
CA LYS A 79 11.07 16.00 -3.45
C LYS A 79 10.66 16.72 -2.14
N LYS A 80 9.54 17.46 -2.08
CA LYS A 80 9.17 18.27 -0.89
C LYS A 80 8.44 17.50 0.21
N ASP A 81 8.00 16.27 -0.05
CA ASP A 81 7.48 15.36 0.98
C ASP A 81 7.92 13.92 0.64
N PRO A 82 9.16 13.54 0.97
CA PRO A 82 9.72 12.24 0.59
C PRO A 82 9.12 11.07 1.38
N ASP A 83 8.46 11.34 2.51
CA ASP A 83 8.04 10.33 3.49
C ASP A 83 6.51 10.27 3.70
N TYR A 84 5.76 11.19 3.07
CA TYR A 84 4.29 11.15 2.91
C TYR A 84 3.48 11.16 4.20
N ARG A 85 4.11 11.56 5.31
CA ARG A 85 3.52 11.58 6.66
C ARG A 85 2.35 12.55 6.80
N ALA A 86 2.33 13.62 6.00
CA ALA A 86 1.25 14.61 6.02
C ALA A 86 -0.12 14.00 5.68
N LEU A 87 -0.13 12.84 5.03
CA LEU A 87 -1.32 12.12 4.59
C LEU A 87 -1.63 10.91 5.48
N GLY A 88 -0.99 10.80 6.65
CA GLY A 88 -1.24 9.73 7.62
C GLY A 88 -0.54 8.40 7.31
N PHE A 89 0.27 8.34 6.25
CA PHE A 89 1.14 7.19 5.99
C PHE A 89 2.37 7.24 6.89
N GLU A 90 2.62 6.16 7.62
CA GLU A 90 3.81 6.01 8.45
C GLU A 90 4.76 4.98 7.83
N PRO A 91 6.00 5.38 7.46
CA PRO A 91 6.99 4.43 6.99
C PRO A 91 7.50 3.55 8.13
N LEU A 92 7.39 2.23 7.96
CA LEU A 92 8.00 1.25 8.85
C LEU A 92 9.47 1.05 8.44
N ALA A 93 10.33 1.99 8.84
CA ALA A 93 11.74 2.08 8.41
C ALA A 93 12.65 1.08 9.14
N GLY A 94 13.57 0.44 8.40
CA GLY A 94 14.57 -0.49 8.97
C GLY A 94 14.01 -1.85 9.42
N VAL A 95 12.73 -2.09 9.11
CA VAL A 95 11.97 -3.19 9.69
C VAL A 95 11.89 -4.38 8.72
N LEU A 96 12.12 -4.22 7.41
CA LEU A 96 11.79 -5.27 6.43
C LEU A 96 12.91 -5.57 5.44
N GLN A 97 13.16 -6.86 5.25
CA GLN A 97 13.96 -7.37 4.13
C GLN A 97 13.07 -7.49 2.89
N PRO A 98 13.57 -7.15 1.68
CA PRO A 98 12.89 -7.45 0.43
C PRO A 98 12.56 -8.95 0.34
N ARG A 99 11.35 -9.29 -0.10
CA ARG A 99 10.96 -10.69 -0.32
C ARG A 99 11.30 -11.13 -1.75
N PRO A 100 11.62 -12.42 -1.97
CA PRO A 100 11.70 -12.97 -3.32
C PRO A 100 10.39 -12.72 -4.08
N GLY A 101 10.46 -12.00 -5.19
CA GLY A 101 9.29 -11.62 -6.01
C GLY A 101 8.94 -10.13 -5.98
N ASP A 102 9.43 -9.36 -5.01
CA ASP A 102 9.24 -7.90 -4.97
C ASP A 102 9.86 -7.21 -6.20
N GLU A 103 10.82 -7.86 -6.85
CA GLU A 103 11.55 -7.38 -8.03
C GLU A 103 10.76 -7.46 -9.36
N ARG A 104 9.60 -8.14 -9.37
CA ARG A 104 8.84 -8.41 -10.60
C ARG A 104 7.40 -7.98 -10.47
N PHE A 105 7.12 -6.73 -10.79
CA PHE A 105 5.74 -6.28 -11.05
C PHE A 105 5.58 -5.88 -12.51
N ASP A 106 4.57 -6.42 -13.16
CA ASP A 106 4.15 -5.97 -14.48
C ASP A 106 3.40 -4.65 -14.31
N SER A 107 3.91 -3.59 -14.94
CA SER A 107 3.29 -2.25 -14.97
C SER A 107 1.84 -2.26 -15.45
N LEU A 108 1.40 -3.30 -16.17
CA LEU A 108 0.03 -3.45 -16.65
C LEU A 108 -0.97 -3.86 -15.56
N LEU A 109 -0.50 -4.35 -14.40
CA LEU A 109 -1.36 -4.81 -13.30
C LEU A 109 -1.53 -3.77 -12.18
N CYS A 110 -0.86 -2.62 -12.27
CA CYS A 110 -0.95 -1.57 -11.26
C CYS A 110 -1.97 -0.48 -11.63
N SER A 111 -2.69 0.02 -10.62
CA SER A 111 -3.48 1.25 -10.75
C SER A 111 -2.61 2.48 -10.46
N TYR A 112 -2.69 3.51 -11.32
CA TYR A 112 -1.97 4.75 -11.10
C TYR A 112 -2.76 5.69 -10.17
N THR A 113 -2.12 6.23 -9.14
CA THR A 113 -2.75 7.16 -8.18
C THR A 113 -1.75 8.16 -7.61
N HIS A 114 -2.22 9.10 -6.80
CA HIS A 114 -1.41 9.94 -5.92
C HIS A 114 -1.71 9.58 -4.46
N TRP A 115 -0.94 10.09 -3.51
CA TRP A 115 -1.07 9.69 -2.10
C TRP A 115 -2.44 9.97 -1.47
N GLU A 116 -3.07 11.11 -1.75
CA GLU A 116 -4.43 11.41 -1.23
C GLU A 116 -5.47 10.45 -1.83
N GLY A 117 -5.36 10.13 -3.12
CA GLY A 117 -6.15 9.09 -3.78
C GLY A 117 -5.94 7.72 -3.13
N LEU A 118 -4.69 7.36 -2.81
CA LEU A 118 -4.38 6.12 -2.10
C LEU A 118 -5.02 6.06 -0.71
N ALA A 119 -4.95 7.15 0.07
CA ALA A 119 -5.59 7.23 1.39
C ALA A 119 -7.11 7.01 1.29
N SER A 120 -7.76 7.64 0.31
CA SER A 120 -9.19 7.44 0.03
C SER A 120 -9.53 5.98 -0.29
N ILE A 121 -8.66 5.29 -1.05
CA ILE A 121 -8.82 3.87 -1.36
C ILE A 121 -8.67 3.01 -0.10
N MET A 122 -7.76 3.36 0.82
CA MET A 122 -7.57 2.61 2.07
C MET A 122 -8.79 2.73 3.00
N GLU A 123 -9.40 3.92 3.11
CA GLU A 123 -10.67 4.10 3.81
C GLU A 123 -11.74 3.18 3.21
N TRP A 124 -11.85 3.18 1.89
CA TRP A 124 -12.82 2.36 1.17
C TRP A 124 -12.62 0.86 1.43
N TYR A 125 -11.38 0.36 1.33
CA TYR A 125 -11.07 -1.05 1.63
C TYR A 125 -11.35 -1.46 3.08
N ALA A 126 -11.24 -0.52 4.01
CA ALA A 126 -11.60 -0.77 5.41
C ALA A 126 -13.11 -0.64 5.68
N GLY A 127 -13.92 -0.33 4.66
CA GLY A 127 -15.36 -0.08 4.79
C GLY A 127 -15.68 1.22 5.53
N CYS A 128 -14.78 2.20 5.46
CA CYS A 128 -14.98 3.54 5.99
C CYS A 128 -15.44 4.43 4.82
N HIS A 129 -16.67 4.94 4.90
CA HIS A 129 -17.29 5.83 3.90
C HIS A 129 -17.96 7.02 4.59
#